data_AF-A0A3N5ZX61-F1
#
_entry.id   AF-A0A3N5ZX61-F1
#
_cell.length_a   1.000
_cell.length_b   1.000
_cell.length_c   1.000
_cell.angle_alpha   90.00
_cell.angle_beta   90.00
_cell.angle_gamma   90.00
#
_symmetry.space_group_name_H-M   'P 1'
#
loop_
_entity.id
_entity.type
_entity.pdbx_description
1 polymer ?
#
loop_
_entity_poly.entity_id
_entity_poly.type
_entity_poly.pdbx_seq_one_letter_code
_entity_poly.pdbx_strand_id
1 'polypeptide(L)'
;MWKQFIKKIKLKIEVKGLAGQEVSVELTPNEFSKMNNNKDSYRLCVVTKCLENPVLYVFSYSSERNEWISEDGHILSIDQIISARCYT
;
A
#
# COMPACT_ATOMS: atom_id res chain seq x y z
N MET A 1 9.27 -32.64 22.70
CA MET A 1 8.26 -32.41 21.63
C MET A 1 8.00 -30.91 21.54
N TRP A 2 8.62 -30.20 20.60
CA TRP A 2 8.43 -28.75 20.47
C TRP A 2 7.23 -28.51 19.55
N LYS A 3 6.12 -28.01 20.10
CA LYS A 3 4.98 -27.56 19.28
C LYS A 3 5.35 -26.21 18.66
N GLN A 4 5.49 -26.19 17.34
CA GLN A 4 5.64 -24.96 16.59
C GLN A 4 4.28 -24.24 16.56
N PHE A 5 4.17 -23.13 17.27
CA PHE A 5 2.98 -22.28 17.22
C PHE A 5 3.01 -21.47 15.93
N ILE A 6 2.13 -21.80 14.98
CA ILE A 6 1.91 -20.96 13.79
C ILE A 6 1.12 -19.72 14.25
N LYS A 7 1.78 -18.56 14.29
CA LYS A 7 1.12 -17.29 14.56
C LYS A 7 0.31 -16.90 13.33
N LYS A 8 -1.02 -16.92 13.44
CA LYS A 8 -1.91 -16.44 12.38
C LYS A 8 -1.83 -14.91 12.32
N ILE A 9 -1.47 -14.36 11.16
CA ILE A 9 -1.41 -12.92 10.92
C ILE A 9 -2.64 -12.51 10.11
N LYS A 10 -3.31 -11.44 10.54
CA LYS A 10 -4.40 -10.83 9.77
C LYS A 10 -3.85 -9.62 9.03
N LEU A 11 -3.74 -9.72 7.71
CA LEU A 11 -3.35 -8.61 6.85
C LEU A 11 -4.54 -7.68 6.60
N LYS A 12 -4.24 -6.38 6.44
CA LYS A 12 -5.18 -5.34 6.02
C LYS A 12 -4.73 -4.87 4.66
N ILE A 13 -5.56 -5.06 3.65
CA ILE A 13 -5.18 -4.82 2.25
C ILE A 13 -6.02 -3.66 1.72
N GLU A 14 -5.34 -2.68 1.14
CA GLU A 14 -5.93 -1.62 0.33
C GLU A 14 -5.47 -1.82 -1.11
N VAL A 15 -6.40 -1.76 -2.06
CA VAL A 15 -6.11 -2.00 -3.47
C VAL A 15 -6.48 -0.75 -4.26
N LYS A 16 -5.50 -0.21 -4.99
CA LYS A 16 -5.69 0.90 -5.93
C LYS A 16 -5.30 0.43 -7.33
N GLY A 17 -6.07 0.85 -8.33
CA GLY A 17 -5.82 0.49 -9.72
C GLY A 17 -5.77 1.74 -10.59
N LEU A 18 -4.89 1.72 -11.60
CA LEU A 18 -4.79 2.80 -12.58
C LEU A 18 -4.45 2.26 -13.98
N ALA A 19 -4.91 3.00 -14.99
CA ALA A 19 -4.62 2.67 -16.38
C ALA A 19 -3.16 2.96 -16.77
N GLY A 20 -2.54 3.97 -16.14
CA GLY A 20 -1.14 4.33 -16.39
C GLY A 20 -0.13 3.28 -15.94
N GLN A 21 1.10 3.39 -16.44
CA GLN A 21 2.20 2.48 -16.13
C GLN A 21 2.89 2.77 -14.79
N GLU A 22 3.02 4.04 -14.43
CA GLU A 22 3.76 4.48 -13.23
C GLU A 22 2.89 4.37 -11.98
N VAL A 23 3.48 3.99 -10.84
CA VAL A 23 2.76 3.95 -9.56
C VAL A 23 2.44 5.39 -9.11
N SER A 24 1.17 5.79 -9.25
CA SER A 24 0.66 7.09 -8.81
C SER A 24 -0.78 6.93 -8.33
N VAL A 25 -0.96 6.81 -7.01
CA VAL A 25 -2.27 6.61 -6.38
C VAL A 25 -2.44 7.56 -5.21
N GLU A 26 -3.68 7.98 -4.97
CA GLU A 26 -4.04 8.79 -3.81
C GLU A 26 -4.66 7.92 -2.71
N LEU A 27 -4.38 8.30 -1.47
CA LEU A 27 -5.08 7.79 -0.30
C LEU A 27 -5.91 8.92 0.28
N THR A 28 -7.15 8.63 0.63
CA THR A 28 -7.94 9.55 1.45
C THR A 28 -7.29 9.73 2.83
N PRO A 29 -7.59 10.82 3.57
CA PRO A 29 -7.05 11.02 4.91
C PRO A 29 -7.28 9.83 5.86
N ASN A 30 -8.45 9.18 5.76
CA ASN A 30 -8.75 7.99 6.55
C ASN A 30 -7.91 6.78 6.12
N GLU A 31 -7.75 6.53 4.82
CA GLU A 31 -6.93 5.43 4.30
C GLU A 31 -5.46 5.60 4.73
N PHE A 32 -4.90 6.80 4.57
CA PHE A 32 -3.52 7.10 5.00
C PHE A 32 -3.35 6.95 6.52
N SER A 33 -4.34 7.38 7.31
CA SER A 33 -4.36 7.15 8.77
C SER A 33 -4.38 5.64 9.10
N LYS A 34 -5.19 4.84 8.42
CA LYS A 34 -5.25 3.38 8.64
C LYS A 34 -3.96 2.68 8.20
N MET A 35 -3.37 3.08 7.08
CA MET A 35 -2.07 2.62 6.61
C MET A 35 -0.99 2.83 7.69
N ASN A 36 -0.91 4.04 8.26
CA ASN A 36 0.06 4.37 9.30
C ASN A 36 -0.21 3.68 10.64
N ASN A 37 -1.46 3.57 11.07
CA ASN A 37 -1.84 2.92 12.33
C ASN A 37 -1.69 1.39 12.31
N ASN A 38 -1.52 0.80 11.12
CA ASN A 38 -1.45 -0.65 10.95
C ASN A 38 -0.21 -1.11 10.18
N LYS A 39 0.85 -0.28 10.12
CA LYS A 39 2.09 -0.47 9.32
C LYS A 39 2.57 -1.93 9.25
N ASP A 40 2.64 -2.61 10.39
CA ASP A 40 3.16 -4.00 10.48
C ASP A 40 2.31 -5.04 9.72
N SER A 41 1.02 -4.78 9.55
CA SER A 41 0.04 -5.70 8.96
C SER A 41 -0.67 -5.17 7.72
N TYR A 42 -0.40 -3.91 7.35
CA TYR A 42 -1.04 -3.25 6.22
C TYR A 42 -0.25 -3.51 4.94
N ARG A 43 -0.96 -3.67 3.83
CA ARG A 43 -0.39 -3.78 2.48
C ARG A 43 -1.12 -2.81 1.58
N LEU A 44 -0.35 -1.95 0.91
CA LEU A 44 -0.87 -1.12 -0.18
C LEU A 44 -0.56 -1.85 -1.49
N CYS A 45 -1.60 -2.35 -2.14
CA CYS A 45 -1.50 -3.02 -3.43
C CYS A 45 -1.86 -2.04 -4.53
N VAL A 46 -0.91 -1.76 -5.43
CA VAL A 46 -1.14 -0.88 -6.59
C VAL A 46 -1.07 -1.71 -7.86
N VAL A 47 -2.13 -1.67 -8.67
CA VAL A 47 -2.17 -2.33 -9.97
C VAL A 47 -2.05 -1.27 -11.06
N THR A 48 -0.98 -1.30 -11.84
CA THR A 48 -0.76 -0.43 -13.00
C THR A 48 -1.18 -1.15 -14.28
N LYS A 49 -1.31 -0.41 -15.39
CA LYS A 49 -1.72 -0.95 -16.71
C LYS A 49 -3.02 -1.76 -16.67
N CYS A 50 -3.97 -1.36 -15.80
CA CYS A 50 -5.21 -2.12 -15.56
C CYS A 50 -6.06 -2.40 -16.81
N LEU A 51 -5.96 -1.56 -17.84
CA LEU A 51 -6.73 -1.69 -19.07
C LEU A 51 -6.01 -2.50 -20.16
N GLU A 52 -4.75 -2.92 -19.93
CA GLU A 52 -3.90 -3.62 -20.88
C GLU A 52 -3.36 -4.91 -20.26
N ASN A 53 -2.09 -4.91 -19.82
CA ASN A 53 -1.43 -6.02 -19.15
C ASN A 53 -1.13 -5.62 -17.69
N PRO A 54 -2.02 -5.94 -16.74
CA PRO A 54 -1.92 -5.45 -15.36
C PRO A 54 -0.63 -5.89 -14.66
N VAL A 55 -0.01 -4.97 -13.91
CA VAL A 55 1.18 -5.23 -13.09
C VAL A 55 0.88 -4.87 -11.64
N LEU A 56 1.09 -5.82 -10.73
CA LEU A 56 0.83 -5.63 -9.30
C LEU A 56 2.10 -5.27 -8.54
N TYR A 57 2.03 -4.20 -7.76
CA TYR A 57 3.02 -3.82 -6.75
C TYR A 57 2.42 -3.98 -5.37
N VAL A 58 3.09 -4.73 -4.49
CA VAL A 58 2.66 -4.91 -3.09
C VAL A 58 3.64 -4.20 -2.17
N PHE A 59 3.24 -3.05 -1.62
CA PHE A 59 4.05 -2.29 -0.67
C PHE A 59 3.76 -2.72 0.77
N SER A 60 4.82 -2.90 1.54
CA SER A 60 4.78 -3.15 2.98
C SER A 60 5.78 -2.25 3.71
N TYR A 61 5.51 -1.95 4.98
CA TYR A 61 6.41 -1.11 5.76
C TYR A 61 7.60 -1.92 6.30
N SER A 62 8.82 -1.49 5.99
CA SER A 62 10.05 -1.99 6.58
C SER A 62 10.41 -1.16 7.80
N SER A 63 10.33 -1.75 8.99
CA SER A 63 10.75 -1.09 10.24
C SER A 63 12.26 -0.83 10.28
N GLU A 64 13.07 -1.68 9.65
CA GLU A 64 14.52 -1.54 9.56
C GLU A 64 14.94 -0.34 8.71
N ARG A 65 14.21 -0.08 7.62
CA ARG A 65 14.50 1.04 6.70
C ARG A 65 13.67 2.28 6.98
N ASN A 66 12.64 2.17 7.82
CA ASN A 66 11.63 3.21 8.06
C ASN A 66 10.92 3.68 6.77
N GLU A 67 10.68 2.75 5.86
CA GLU A 67 10.17 3.03 4.50
C GLU A 67 9.08 2.06 4.09
N TRP A 68 8.21 2.47 3.18
CA TRP A 68 7.30 1.57 2.47
C TRP A 68 8.00 1.07 1.21
N ILE A 69 8.18 -0.25 1.12
CA ILE A 69 8.94 -0.90 0.06
C ILE A 69 8.16 -2.08 -0.53
N SER A 70 8.29 -2.28 -1.83
CA SER A 70 7.76 -3.44 -2.54
C SER A 70 8.74 -4.61 -2.53
N GLU A 71 8.26 -5.81 -2.89
CA GLU A 71 9.11 -7.00 -3.01
C GLU A 71 10.24 -6.81 -4.04
N ASP A 72 9.99 -6.05 -5.10
CA ASP A 72 10.97 -5.75 -6.15
C ASP A 72 11.89 -4.55 -5.82
N GLY A 73 11.80 -4.01 -4.60
CA GLY A 73 12.69 -2.96 -4.11
C GLY A 73 12.28 -1.52 -4.44
N HIS A 74 11.12 -1.31 -5.07
CA HIS A 74 10.57 0.05 -5.24
C HIS A 74 10.21 0.67 -3.89
N ILE A 75 10.66 1.89 -3.65
CA ILE A 75 10.36 2.68 -2.45
C ILE A 75 9.21 3.64 -2.77
N LEU A 76 8.20 3.66 -1.91
CA LEU A 76 7.04 4.56 -2.05
C LEU A 76 7.42 5.96 -1.55
N SER A 77 7.43 6.95 -2.44
CA SER A 77 7.44 8.36 -2.05
C SER A 77 6.01 8.81 -1.72
N ILE A 78 5.82 9.54 -0.62
CA ILE A 78 4.50 9.97 -0.16
C ILE A 78 4.50 11.48 0.07
N ASP A 79 3.77 12.19 -0.78
CA ASP A 79 3.47 13.62 -0.60
C ASP A 79 2.08 13.80 0.03
N GLN A 80 2.01 14.48 1.17
CA GLN A 80 0.73 14.82 1.79
C GLN A 80 0.18 16.10 1.19
N ILE A 81 -0.92 15.99 0.44
CA ILE A 81 -1.60 17.12 -0.20
C ILE A 81 -2.93 17.44 0.50
N ILE A 82 -3.31 18.72 0.51
CA ILE A 82 -4.63 19.18 0.98
C ILE A 82 -5.56 19.20 -0.24
N SER A 83 -6.64 18.40 -0.23
CA SER A 83 -7.61 18.33 -1.33
C SER A 83 -8.83 19.21 -1.09
N ALA A 84 -9.47 19.65 -2.18
CA ALA A 84 -10.74 20.37 -2.17
C ALA A 84 -11.82 19.51 -2.83
N ARG A 85 -13.00 19.44 -2.23
CA ARG A 85 -14.18 18.82 -2.84
C ARG A 85 -15.17 19.92 -3.24
N CYS A 86 -15.40 20.06 -4.55
CA CYS A 86 -16.43 20.93 -5.09
C CYS A 86 -17.68 20.11 -5.44
N TYR A 87 -18.86 20.65 -5.17
CA TYR A 87 -20.16 20.02 -5.45
C TYR A 87 -21.16 21.09 -5.95
N THR A 88 -22.22 20.66 -6.63
CA THR A 88 -23.33 21.51 -7.10
C THR A 88 -24.62 21.14 -6.38
#